data_AF-X1V780-F1
#
_entry.id   AF-X1V780-F1
#
_cell.length_a   1.000
_cell.length_b   1.000
_cell.length_c   1.000
_cell.angle_alpha   90.00
_cell.angle_beta   90.00
_cell.angle_gamma   90.00
#
_symmetry.space_group_name_H-M   'P 1'
#
loop_
_entity.id
_entity.type
_entity.pdbx_description
1 polymer ?
#
loop_
_entity_poly.entity_id
_entity_poly.type
_entity_poly.pdbx_seq_one_letter_code
_entity_poly.pdbx_strand_id
1 'polypeptide(L)'
;MSILVTPQGVFRLYQFDTEKEFERSVVSQVETIFGKRCVYLDCKRRIGKQGAKQSVPDAYLIDFSSQREPKLFIVETEIASHDLFQHIGVQILQFAHSFASAPRQVKQVLFDEVSRDTKVYEACDGYAQEYGLRNVDNMLDHLNPEFIKAVSEKLGLKFISDDKGDLEQTF
;
A
#
# COMPACT_ATOMS: atom_id res chain seq x y z
N MET A 1 3.33 27.82 9.88
CA MET A 1 4.43 26.84 9.94
C MET A 1 4.07 25.86 11.05
N SER A 2 3.69 24.63 10.69
CA SER A 2 3.27 23.63 11.67
C SER A 2 4.51 22.91 12.21
N ILE A 3 4.65 22.88 13.53
CA ILE A 3 5.73 22.18 14.23
C ILE A 3 5.14 21.10 15.12
N LEU A 4 5.75 19.92 15.12
CA LEU A 4 5.40 18.83 16.02
C LEU A 4 6.46 18.76 17.12
N VAL A 5 6.08 18.96 18.37
CA VAL A 5 6.99 18.91 19.52
C VAL A 5 6.79 17.58 20.24
N THR A 6 7.89 16.85 20.42
CA THR A 6 7.90 15.54 21.09
C THR A 6 9.06 15.49 22.10
N PRO A 7 9.09 14.51 23.02
CA PRO A 7 10.27 14.27 23.86
C PRO A 7 11.56 13.99 23.07
N GLN A 8 11.44 13.55 21.82
CA GLN A 8 12.56 13.25 20.93
C GLN A 8 13.05 14.47 20.14
N GLY A 9 12.33 15.60 20.20
CA GLY A 9 12.72 16.85 19.54
C GLY A 9 11.57 17.58 18.87
N VAL A 10 11.93 18.66 18.16
CA VAL A 10 11.02 19.50 17.39
C VAL A 10 11.13 19.13 15.91
N PHE A 11 10.04 18.67 15.34
CA PHE A 11 9.92 18.29 13.93
C PHE A 11 9.18 19.39 13.16
N ARG A 12 9.57 19.58 11.91
CA ARG A 12 8.94 20.54 11.00
C ARG A 12 8.26 19.76 9.88
N LEU A 13 7.06 20.19 9.50
CA LEU A 13 6.40 19.69 8.31
C LEU A 13 7.30 19.96 7.10
N TYR A 14 7.73 18.90 6.42
CA TYR A 14 8.37 18.98 5.12
C TYR A 14 7.28 18.96 4.05
N GLN A 15 7.39 19.83 3.05
CA GLN A 15 6.51 19.85 1.90
C GLN A 15 7.30 19.37 0.70
N PHE A 16 6.85 18.31 0.06
CA PHE A 16 7.47 17.79 -1.15
C PHE A 16 7.06 18.64 -2.36
N ASP A 17 8.02 18.90 -3.25
CA ASP A 17 7.76 19.67 -4.48
C ASP A 17 7.16 18.78 -5.57
N THR A 18 7.39 17.47 -5.52
CA THR A 18 6.93 16.50 -6.52
C THR A 18 6.53 15.16 -5.90
N GLU A 19 5.51 14.50 -6.47
CA GLU A 19 5.05 13.17 -6.00
C GLU A 19 6.19 12.14 -6.04
N LYS A 20 7.08 12.25 -7.03
CA LYS A 20 8.25 11.38 -7.15
C LYS A 20 9.24 11.54 -5.99
N GLU A 21 9.41 12.75 -5.48
CA GLU A 21 10.24 13.00 -4.30
C GLU A 21 9.57 12.41 -3.05
N PHE A 22 8.26 12.63 -2.93
CA PHE A 22 7.47 12.09 -1.82
C PHE A 22 7.50 10.56 -1.80
N GLU A 23 7.25 9.91 -2.94
CA GLU A 23 7.31 8.46 -3.13
C GLU A 23 8.67 7.90 -2.71
N ARG A 24 9.77 8.52 -3.15
CA ARG A 24 11.12 8.12 -2.75
C ARG A 24 11.33 8.20 -1.23
N SER A 25 10.80 9.26 -0.61
CA SER A 25 10.87 9.40 0.85
C SER A 25 10.09 8.29 1.55
N VAL A 26 8.87 7.97 1.09
CA VAL A 26 8.06 6.86 1.62
C VAL A 26 8.80 5.54 1.49
N VAL A 27 9.32 5.22 0.29
CA VAL A 27 10.07 3.98 0.03
C VAL A 27 11.29 3.85 0.95
N SER A 28 12.00 4.95 1.22
CA SER A 28 13.17 4.96 2.11
C SER A 28 12.84 4.73 3.59
N GLN A 29 11.56 4.87 3.98
CA GLN A 29 11.10 4.79 5.36
C GLN A 29 9.94 3.81 5.57
N VAL A 30 9.75 2.85 4.65
CA VAL A 30 8.64 1.86 4.69
C VAL A 30 8.47 1.24 6.07
N GLU A 31 9.55 0.70 6.67
CA GLU A 31 9.47 0.06 7.98
C GLU A 31 9.06 1.03 9.10
N THR A 32 9.41 2.32 8.97
CA THR A 32 9.06 3.35 9.96
C THR A 32 7.60 3.79 9.80
N ILE A 33 7.12 3.88 8.56
CA ILE A 33 5.76 4.35 8.22
C ILE A 33 4.72 3.25 8.46
N PHE A 34 5.02 2.03 8.02
CA PHE A 34 4.07 0.92 8.01
C PHE A 34 4.37 -0.13 9.07
N GLY A 35 5.57 -0.14 9.64
CA GLY A 35 5.98 -1.11 10.65
C GLY A 35 6.77 -2.29 10.06
N LYS A 36 7.44 -3.04 10.94
CA LYS A 36 8.34 -4.14 10.58
C LYS A 36 7.64 -5.41 10.09
N ARG A 37 6.33 -5.53 10.33
CA ARG A 37 5.51 -6.66 9.87
C ARG A 37 4.83 -6.38 8.53
N CYS A 38 5.26 -5.33 7.83
CA CYS A 38 4.71 -4.97 6.54
C CYS A 38 5.73 -5.19 5.43
N VAL A 39 5.25 -5.69 4.29
CA VAL A 39 6.02 -5.88 3.07
C VAL A 39 5.51 -4.92 2.02
N TYR A 40 6.38 -4.06 1.52
CA TYR A 40 6.08 -3.07 0.49
C TYR A 40 6.55 -3.56 -0.88
N LEU A 41 5.64 -3.63 -1.84
CA LEU A 41 5.86 -4.09 -3.21
C LEU A 41 5.79 -2.88 -4.15
N ASP A 42 6.95 -2.39 -4.61
CA ASP A 42 7.06 -1.27 -5.54
C ASP A 42 6.71 -1.72 -6.99
N CYS A 43 5.44 -1.62 -7.35
CA CYS A 43 4.88 -2.18 -8.59
C CYS A 43 5.16 -1.33 -9.83
N LYS A 44 5.42 -0.03 -9.67
CA LYS A 44 5.65 0.90 -10.79
C LYS A 44 6.93 0.63 -11.57
N ARG A 45 7.94 -0.03 -10.97
CA ARG A 45 9.21 -0.34 -11.65
C ARG A 45 9.06 -1.23 -12.90
N ARG A 46 7.89 -1.86 -13.15
CA ARG A 46 7.74 -2.90 -14.19
C ARG A 46 6.67 -2.65 -15.26
N ILE A 47 5.75 -1.71 -15.10
CA ILE A 47 4.67 -1.46 -16.09
C ILE A 47 5.05 -0.41 -17.16
N GLY A 48 6.35 -0.08 -17.26
CA GLY A 48 6.91 0.76 -18.33
C GLY A 48 6.88 0.16 -19.76
N LYS A 49 6.18 -0.96 -20.03
CA LYS A 49 6.00 -1.50 -21.39
C LYS A 49 4.55 -1.95 -21.71
N GLN A 50 3.92 -1.10 -22.54
CA GLN A 50 2.79 -1.26 -23.49
C GLN A 50 1.50 -2.01 -23.11
N GLY A 51 0.38 -1.26 -23.12
CA GLY A 51 -0.75 -1.62 -24.01
C GLY A 51 -2.17 -1.53 -23.44
N ALA A 52 -2.35 -1.64 -22.12
CA ALA A 52 -3.67 -1.58 -21.50
C ALA A 52 -3.73 -0.46 -20.46
N LYS A 53 -4.79 0.36 -20.49
CA LYS A 53 -5.16 1.26 -19.39
C LYS A 53 -5.62 0.42 -18.19
N GLN A 54 -4.69 -0.20 -17.49
CA GLN A 54 -4.93 -0.68 -16.14
C GLN A 54 -4.40 0.41 -15.21
N SER A 55 -5.22 0.84 -14.24
CA SER A 55 -4.69 1.59 -13.10
C SER A 55 -3.65 0.69 -12.47
N VAL A 56 -2.44 1.19 -12.30
CA VAL A 56 -1.35 0.49 -11.63
C VAL A 56 -1.05 1.32 -10.40
N PRO A 57 -1.08 0.73 -9.19
CA PRO A 57 -0.80 1.53 -8.02
C PRO A 57 0.68 1.80 -7.91
N ASP A 58 1.05 2.79 -7.11
CA ASP A 58 2.45 3.03 -6.76
C ASP A 58 3.06 1.77 -6.15
N ALA A 59 2.32 1.18 -5.20
CA ALA A 59 2.71 -0.04 -4.54
C ALA A 59 1.53 -0.83 -3.96
N TYR A 60 1.79 -2.11 -3.71
CA TYR A 60 1.01 -2.90 -2.75
C TYR A 60 1.74 -2.96 -1.42
N LEU A 61 0.99 -3.02 -0.33
CA LEU A 61 1.52 -3.26 1.00
C LEU A 61 0.81 -4.49 1.59
N ILE A 62 1.58 -5.51 1.94
CA ILE A 62 1.07 -6.66 2.66
C ILE A 62 1.36 -6.45 4.15
N ASP A 63 0.32 -6.46 4.98
CA ASP A 63 0.43 -6.32 6.43
C ASP A 63 0.21 -7.67 7.11
N PHE A 64 1.26 -8.15 7.77
CA PHE A 64 1.28 -9.38 8.54
C PHE A 64 1.00 -9.16 10.03
N SER A 65 0.54 -7.97 10.46
CA SER A 65 0.32 -7.67 11.87
C SER A 65 -0.74 -8.57 12.51
N SER A 66 -1.73 -9.03 11.73
CA SER A 66 -2.70 -10.03 12.15
C SER A 66 -2.16 -11.45 11.95
N GLN A 67 -2.42 -12.34 12.90
CA GLN A 67 -1.98 -13.73 12.86
C GLN A 67 -2.76 -14.60 11.87
N ARG A 68 -4.03 -14.26 11.58
CA ARG A 68 -4.92 -15.13 10.79
C ARG A 68 -5.50 -14.45 9.56
N GLU A 69 -5.33 -13.15 9.45
CA GLU A 69 -5.95 -12.33 8.42
C GLU A 69 -4.93 -11.31 7.92
N PRO A 70 -3.94 -11.75 7.11
CA PRO A 70 -3.00 -10.82 6.51
C PRO A 70 -3.78 -9.90 5.57
N LYS A 71 -3.47 -8.61 5.63
CA LYS A 71 -4.20 -7.58 4.88
C LYS A 71 -3.38 -7.15 3.67
N LEU A 72 -4.07 -6.93 2.57
CA LEU A 72 -3.48 -6.33 1.38
C LEU A 72 -4.01 -4.92 1.20
N PHE A 73 -3.10 -3.95 1.18
CA PHE A 73 -3.39 -2.55 0.93
C PHE A 73 -2.82 -2.11 -0.41
N ILE A 74 -3.46 -1.08 -0.96
CA ILE A 74 -2.99 -0.32 -2.11
C ILE A 74 -2.44 0.99 -1.58
N VAL A 75 -1.24 1.34 -2.03
CA VAL A 75 -0.57 2.59 -1.67
C VAL A 75 -0.53 3.49 -2.90
N GLU A 76 -1.07 4.69 -2.73
CA GLU A 76 -0.98 5.82 -3.66
C GLU A 76 -0.33 6.98 -2.93
N THR A 77 0.62 7.64 -3.59
CA THR A 77 1.42 8.74 -3.06
C THR A 77 1.10 10.01 -3.81
N GLU A 78 0.34 10.90 -3.16
CA GLU A 78 -0.26 12.06 -3.83
C GLU A 78 -0.04 13.33 -3.00
N ILE A 79 0.47 14.38 -3.64
CA ILE A 79 0.68 15.69 -3.01
C ILE A 79 -0.67 16.40 -2.89
N ALA A 80 -0.94 16.95 -1.70
CA ALA A 80 -2.23 17.53 -1.36
C ALA A 80 -2.55 18.89 -2.04
N SER A 81 -1.73 19.33 -2.98
CA SER A 81 -1.97 20.51 -3.82
C SER A 81 -2.81 20.22 -5.06
N HIS A 82 -3.00 18.94 -5.42
CA HIS A 82 -3.84 18.49 -6.54
C HIS A 82 -5.27 18.13 -6.09
N ASP A 83 -6.21 17.96 -7.03
CA ASP A 83 -7.58 17.49 -6.74
C ASP A 83 -7.55 16.00 -6.34
N LEU A 84 -7.21 15.79 -5.08
CA LEU A 84 -6.98 14.48 -4.50
C LEU A 84 -8.20 13.56 -4.63
N PHE A 85 -9.41 14.12 -4.51
CA PHE A 85 -10.65 13.35 -4.53
C PHE A 85 -10.95 12.79 -5.91
N GLN A 86 -10.76 13.60 -6.96
CA GLN A 86 -11.01 13.14 -8.33
C GLN A 86 -9.98 12.11 -8.78
N HIS A 87 -8.70 12.30 -8.46
CA HIS A 87 -7.63 11.43 -8.94
C HIS A 87 -7.57 10.11 -8.17
N ILE A 88 -7.49 10.16 -6.84
CA ILE A 88 -7.40 8.94 -6.01
C ILE A 88 -8.71 8.15 -6.03
N GLY A 89 -9.86 8.83 -6.02
CA GLY A 89 -11.15 8.16 -6.01
C GLY A 89 -11.36 7.27 -7.24
N VAL A 90 -10.99 7.77 -8.43
CA VAL A 90 -11.08 6.99 -9.68
C VAL A 90 -10.10 5.82 -9.66
N GLN A 91 -8.88 6.00 -9.16
CA GLN A 91 -7.89 4.92 -9.05
C GLN A 91 -8.38 3.82 -8.10
N ILE A 92 -8.84 4.17 -6.89
CA ILE A 92 -9.40 3.22 -5.92
C ILE A 92 -10.54 2.41 -6.53
N LEU A 93 -11.48 3.07 -7.22
CA LEU A 93 -12.59 2.39 -7.88
C LEU A 93 -12.14 1.42 -8.98
N GLN A 94 -11.13 1.82 -9.77
CA GLN A 94 -10.55 0.95 -10.79
C GLN A 94 -9.88 -0.28 -10.17
N PHE A 95 -9.18 -0.12 -9.05
CA PHE A 95 -8.60 -1.26 -8.34
C PHE A 95 -9.66 -2.17 -7.74
N ALA A 96 -10.65 -1.63 -7.04
CA ALA A 96 -11.76 -2.42 -6.50
C ALA A 96 -12.43 -3.24 -7.60
N HIS A 97 -12.64 -2.64 -8.78
CA HIS A 97 -13.13 -3.37 -9.95
C HIS A 97 -12.17 -4.47 -10.42
N SER A 98 -10.86 -4.22 -10.52
CA SER A 98 -9.86 -5.22 -10.92
C SER A 98 -9.80 -6.42 -9.96
N PHE A 99 -9.86 -6.18 -8.65
CA PHE A 99 -9.91 -7.23 -7.63
C PHE A 99 -11.20 -8.07 -7.72
N ALA A 100 -12.35 -7.43 -7.98
CA ALA A 100 -13.63 -8.13 -8.11
C ALA A 100 -13.75 -8.91 -9.44
N SER A 101 -13.31 -8.32 -10.55
CA SER A 101 -13.50 -8.86 -11.91
C SER A 101 -12.39 -9.82 -12.34
N ALA A 102 -11.17 -9.66 -11.83
CA ALA A 102 -10.00 -10.43 -12.24
C ALA A 102 -9.11 -10.86 -11.06
N PRO A 103 -9.66 -11.48 -9.99
CA PRO A 103 -8.90 -11.82 -8.78
C PRO A 103 -7.70 -12.73 -9.05
N ARG A 104 -7.81 -13.64 -10.02
CA ARG A 104 -6.69 -14.51 -10.44
C ARG A 104 -5.53 -13.74 -11.06
N GLN A 105 -5.83 -12.70 -11.85
CA GLN A 105 -4.80 -11.87 -12.46
C GLN A 105 -4.08 -11.05 -11.40
N VAL A 106 -4.84 -10.49 -10.45
CA VAL A 106 -4.26 -9.74 -9.33
C VAL A 106 -3.37 -10.65 -8.47
N LYS A 107 -3.83 -11.86 -8.13
CA LYS A 107 -3.00 -12.86 -7.43
C LYS A 107 -1.70 -13.15 -8.19
N GLN A 108 -1.77 -13.33 -9.51
CA GLN A 108 -0.58 -13.58 -10.32
C GLN A 108 0.40 -12.41 -10.27
N VAL A 109 -0.08 -11.17 -10.37
CA VAL A 109 0.77 -9.97 -10.26
C VAL A 109 1.45 -9.93 -8.89
N LEU A 110 0.72 -10.16 -7.80
CA LEU A 110 1.29 -10.19 -6.45
C LEU A 110 2.34 -11.30 -6.31
N PHE A 111 2.05 -12.50 -6.81
CA PHE A 111 2.97 -13.63 -6.77
C PHE A 111 4.26 -13.34 -7.54
N ASP A 112 4.12 -12.76 -8.74
CA ASP A 112 5.26 -12.37 -9.57
C ASP A 112 6.11 -11.32 -8.88
N GLU A 113 5.50 -10.32 -8.22
CA GLU A 113 6.23 -9.27 -7.51
C GLU A 113 6.91 -9.80 -6.24
N VAL A 114 6.23 -10.63 -5.45
CA VAL A 114 6.82 -11.28 -4.27
C VAL A 114 8.00 -12.18 -4.67
N SER A 115 7.88 -12.93 -5.77
CA SER A 115 8.90 -13.88 -6.21
C SER A 115 10.16 -13.22 -6.82
N ARG A 116 10.13 -11.91 -7.10
CA ARG A 116 11.27 -11.19 -7.69
C ARG A 116 12.31 -10.76 -6.68
N ASP A 117 11.89 -10.50 -5.44
CA ASP A 117 12.78 -10.03 -4.38
C ASP A 117 12.90 -11.12 -3.32
N THR A 118 14.11 -11.67 -3.17
CA THR A 118 14.39 -12.76 -2.23
C THR A 118 14.01 -12.40 -0.79
N LYS A 119 14.22 -11.15 -0.37
CA LYS A 119 13.89 -10.72 1.01
C LYS A 119 12.38 -10.67 1.21
N VAL A 120 11.65 -10.18 0.21
CA VAL A 120 10.19 -10.15 0.21
C VAL A 120 9.63 -11.57 0.22
N TYR A 121 10.17 -12.45 -0.62
CA TYR A 121 9.76 -13.85 -0.65
C TYR A 121 10.01 -14.54 0.68
N GLU A 122 11.18 -14.38 1.29
CA GLU A 122 11.51 -14.94 2.60
C GLU A 122 10.60 -14.40 3.71
N ALA A 123 10.21 -13.12 3.66
CA ALA A 123 9.24 -12.56 4.62
C ALA A 123 7.84 -13.20 4.46
N CYS A 124 7.37 -13.35 3.23
CA CYS A 124 6.09 -14.00 2.92
C CYS A 124 6.11 -15.50 3.28
N ASP A 125 7.21 -16.20 2.98
CA ASP A 125 7.37 -17.62 3.29
C ASP A 125 7.50 -17.83 4.80
N GLY A 126 8.23 -16.97 5.51
CA GLY A 126 8.31 -16.97 6.97
C GLY A 126 6.95 -16.81 7.62
N TYR A 127 6.13 -15.86 7.15
CA TYR A 127 4.73 -15.74 7.59
C TYR A 127 3.92 -17.01 7.27
N ALA A 128 4.04 -17.54 6.05
CA ALA A 128 3.33 -18.75 5.65
C ALA A 128 3.66 -19.93 6.58
N GLN A 129 4.94 -20.15 6.87
CA GLN A 129 5.40 -21.19 7.79
C GLN A 129 4.91 -20.96 9.23
N GLU A 130 5.01 -19.73 9.74
CA GLU A 130 4.56 -19.36 11.09
C GLU A 130 3.08 -19.70 11.32
N TYR A 131 2.24 -19.54 10.30
CA TYR A 131 0.80 -19.75 10.39
C TYR A 131 0.30 -21.04 9.73
N GLY A 132 1.20 -21.96 9.38
CA GLY A 132 0.85 -23.29 8.86
C GLY A 132 0.25 -23.29 7.46
N LEU A 133 0.54 -22.26 6.67
CA LEU A 133 0.17 -22.16 5.26
C LEU A 133 1.17 -22.97 4.41
N ARG A 134 0.71 -23.51 3.29
CA ARG A 134 1.49 -24.46 2.49
C ARG A 134 2.72 -23.86 1.83
N ASN A 135 2.60 -22.62 1.37
CA ASN A 135 3.62 -21.84 0.66
C ASN A 135 3.10 -20.40 0.45
N VAL A 136 3.93 -19.56 -0.16
CA VAL A 136 3.58 -18.19 -0.54
C VAL A 136 2.32 -18.11 -1.41
N ASP A 137 2.15 -19.00 -2.40
CA ASP A 137 0.95 -18.99 -3.26
C ASP A 137 -0.34 -19.22 -2.48
N ASN A 138 -0.34 -20.20 -1.56
CA ASN A 138 -1.47 -20.44 -0.67
C ASN A 138 -1.67 -19.26 0.28
N MET A 139 -0.60 -18.62 0.75
CA MET A 139 -0.68 -17.43 1.61
C MET A 139 -1.35 -16.25 0.90
N LEU A 140 -1.11 -16.05 -0.40
CA LEU A 140 -1.79 -15.02 -1.18
C LEU A 140 -3.30 -15.27 -1.31
N ASP A 141 -3.79 -16.51 -1.19
CA ASP A 141 -5.24 -16.80 -1.15
C ASP A 141 -5.89 -16.33 0.16
N HIS A 142 -5.09 -16.12 1.22
CA HIS A 142 -5.55 -15.63 2.51
C HIS A 142 -5.41 -14.10 2.65
N LEU A 143 -4.89 -13.41 1.65
CA LEU A 143 -4.90 -11.96 1.62
C LEU A 143 -6.34 -11.48 1.48
N ASN A 144 -6.84 -10.84 2.54
CA ASN A 144 -8.09 -10.11 2.45
C ASN A 144 -7.77 -8.72 1.90
N PRO A 145 -8.24 -8.35 0.68
CA PRO A 145 -8.06 -6.99 0.19
C PRO A 145 -8.90 -6.04 1.04
N GLU A 146 -8.26 -5.42 2.02
CA GLU A 146 -8.80 -4.22 2.62
C GLU A 146 -8.41 -3.05 1.71
N PHE A 147 -9.39 -2.60 0.94
CA PHE A 147 -9.23 -1.37 0.19
C PHE A 147 -9.09 -0.23 1.21
N ILE A 148 -7.83 0.15 1.49
CA ILE A 148 -7.26 1.50 1.33
C ILE A 148 -6.20 1.79 2.42
N LYS A 149 -5.02 2.24 1.98
CA LYS A 149 -4.31 3.36 2.63
C LYS A 149 -3.50 4.16 1.60
N ALA A 150 -4.08 5.24 1.09
CA ALA A 150 -3.29 6.27 0.40
C ALA A 150 -2.42 6.99 1.44
N VAL A 151 -1.15 7.20 1.12
CA VAL A 151 -0.26 8.05 1.91
C VAL A 151 -0.27 9.41 1.24
N SER A 152 -1.13 10.30 1.73
CA SER A 152 -1.13 11.70 1.31
C SER A 152 -0.56 12.56 2.42
N GLU A 153 0.21 13.59 2.06
CA GLU A 153 0.76 14.60 3.00
C GLU A 153 -0.30 15.25 3.92
N LYS A 154 -1.59 15.13 3.61
CA LYS A 154 -2.70 15.70 4.40
C LYS A 154 -3.75 14.69 4.90
N LEU A 155 -3.56 13.39 4.71
CA LEU A 155 -4.56 12.42 5.16
C LEU A 155 -3.95 11.27 5.96
N GLY A 156 -4.22 11.28 7.27
CA GLY A 156 -4.37 10.05 8.02
C GLY A 156 -5.63 9.31 7.57
N LEU A 157 -5.59 8.64 6.42
CA LEU A 157 -6.71 7.80 5.99
C LEU A 157 -6.80 6.56 6.90
N LYS A 158 -7.78 6.55 7.79
CA LYS A 158 -8.23 5.38 8.53
C LYS A 158 -9.65 5.09 8.09
N PHE A 159 -9.85 4.01 7.33
CA PHE A 159 -11.19 3.52 7.03
C PHE A 159 -11.69 2.77 8.28
N ILE A 160 -12.73 3.30 8.90
CA ILE A 160 -13.44 2.60 9.96
C ILE A 160 -14.25 1.51 9.26
N SER A 161 -14.06 0.27 9.72
CA SER A 161 -14.81 -0.90 9.30
C SER A 161 -16.29 -0.72 9.66
N ASP A 162 -17.07 -0.12 8.77
CA ASP A 162 -18.54 -0.10 8.86
C ASP A 162 -19.15 0.34 7.53
N ASP A 163 -18.90 -0.40 6.42
CA ASP A 163 -19.63 -0.39 5.12
C ASP A 163 -20.08 0.96 4.52
N LYS A 164 -19.52 2.07 5.01
CA LYS A 164 -19.81 3.45 4.67
C LYS A 164 -18.46 4.12 4.69
N GLY A 165 -17.86 4.26 3.51
CA GLY A 165 -16.57 4.89 3.34
C GLY A 165 -16.66 6.38 3.70
N ASP A 166 -16.51 6.70 4.99
CA ASP A 166 -16.36 8.07 5.46
C ASP A 166 -14.86 8.39 5.56
N LEU A 167 -14.45 9.39 4.78
CA LEU A 167 -13.10 9.95 4.75
C LEU A 167 -12.99 11.03 5.83
N GLU A 168 -12.34 10.75 6.95
CA GLU A 168 -12.02 11.79 7.93
C GLU A 168 -10.65 12.42 7.65
N GLN A 169 -10.65 13.75 7.47
CA GLN A 169 -9.44 14.55 7.36
C GLN A 169 -8.85 14.72 8.76
N THR A 170 -7.80 13.96 9.08
CA THR A 170 -7.04 14.19 10.32
C THR A 170 -5.89 15.15 10.05
N PHE A 171 -5.90 16.27 10.78
CA PHE A 171 -4.99 17.41 10.69
C PHE A 171 -3.50 17.08 10.80
#